data_AF-A0A934L545-F1
#
_entry.id   AF-A0A934L545-F1
#
_cell.length_a   1.000
_cell.length_b   1.000
_cell.length_c   1.000
_cell.angle_alpha   90.00
_cell.angle_beta   90.00
_cell.angle_gamma   90.00
#
_symmetry.space_group_name_H-M   'P 1'
#
loop_
_entity.id
_entity.type
_entity.pdbx_description
1 polymer ?
#
loop_
_entity_poly.entity_id
_entity_poly.type
_entity_poly.pdbx_seq_one_letter_code
_entity_poly.pdbx_strand_id
1 'polypeptide(L)' 'MRSHAERGNDNKIDLKANSRYVIERALETGGFEEILWIQKVYPANLIMETCETSRKVSQKSKNFWRVWFDEGAH' A
#
# COMPACT_ATOMS: atom_id res chain seq x y z
N MET A 1 17.78 36.85 23.08
CA MET A 1 18.12 35.61 22.35
C MET A 1 16.83 34.83 22.11
N ARG A 2 16.29 34.84 20.88
CA ARG A 2 15.15 34.00 20.49
C ARG A 2 15.69 32.59 20.24
N SER A 3 15.34 31.64 21.10
CA SER A 3 15.47 30.23 20.74
C SER A 3 14.25 29.87 19.90
N HIS A 4 14.46 29.79 18.58
CA HIS A 4 13.51 29.17 17.68
C HIS A 4 13.44 27.69 18.06
N ALA A 5 12.36 27.30 18.75
CA ALA A 5 12.00 25.90 18.87
C ALA A 5 11.93 25.33 17.45
N GLU A 6 12.83 24.39 17.18
CA GLU A 6 12.93 23.64 15.95
C GLU A 6 11.57 22.96 15.71
N ARG A 7 10.88 23.39 14.65
CA ARG A 7 9.73 22.65 14.12
C ARG A 7 10.28 21.35 13.55
N GLY A 8 10.24 20.28 14.36
CA GLY A 8 10.47 18.91 13.90
C GLY A 8 9.40 18.54 12.87
N ASN A 9 9.71 18.77 11.59
CA ASN A 9 8.90 18.36 10.45
C ASN A 9 9.26 16.92 10.08
N ASP A 10 8.87 15.96 10.92
CA ASP A 10 8.94 14.55 10.57
C ASP A 10 7.62 14.15 9.90
N ASN A 11 7.46 14.59 8.65
CA ASN A 11 6.34 14.27 7.77
C ASN A 11 6.40 12.80 7.27
N LYS A 12 6.77 11.87 8.15
CA LYS A 12 6.84 10.45 7.87
C LYS A 12 5.42 9.92 7.87
N ILE A 13 4.97 9.43 6.71
CA ILE A 13 3.71 8.69 6.63
C ILE A 13 3.84 7.49 7.57
N ASP A 14 3.02 7.46 8.62
CA ASP A 14 2.87 6.25 9.43
C ASP A 14 2.23 5.18 8.54
N LEU A 15 3.08 4.25 8.08
CA LEU A 15 2.70 3.16 7.19
C LEU A 15 1.68 2.22 7.82
N LYS A 16 1.69 2.09 9.15
CA LYS A 16 0.73 1.24 9.85
C LYS A 16 -0.63 1.92 9.91
N ALA A 17 -0.65 3.20 10.31
CA ALA A 17 -1.88 3.98 10.39
C ALA A 17 -2.53 4.22 9.01
N ASN A 18 -1.74 4.24 7.94
CA ASN A 18 -2.19 4.51 6.57
C ASN A 18 -2.09 3.30 5.62
N SER A 19 -1.98 2.08 6.18
CA SER A 19 -1.77 0.83 5.44
C SER A 19 -2.72 0.67 4.25
N ARG A 20 -4.03 0.88 4.46
CA ARG A 20 -5.03 0.79 3.41
C ARG A 20 -4.75 1.74 2.23
N TYR A 21 -4.41 2.99 2.52
CA TYR A 21 -4.11 3.98 1.47
C TYR A 21 -2.86 3.58 0.68
N VAL A 22 -1.81 3.16 1.38
CA VAL A 22 -0.55 2.76 0.75
C VAL A 22 -0.76 1.55 -0.18
N ILE A 23 -1.47 0.53 0.30
CA ILE A 23 -1.81 -0.66 -0.48
C ILE A 23 -2.68 -0.30 -1.68
N GLU A 24 -3.74 0.51 -1.50
CA GLU A 24 -4.60 1.00 -2.59
C GLU A 24 -3.77 1.68 -3.69
N ARG A 25 -2.80 2.50 -3.31
CA ARG A 25 -1.97 3.24 -4.26
C ARG A 25 -1.03 2.33 -5.04
N ALA A 26 -0.39 1.39 -4.37
CA ALA A 26 0.48 0.40 -5.00
C ALA A 26 -0.29 -0.51 -5.96
N LEU A 27 -1.48 -0.99 -5.57
CA LEU A 27 -2.29 -1.86 -6.43
C LEU A 27 -2.87 -1.14 -7.65
N GLU A 28 -3.21 0.15 -7.54
CA GLU A 28 -3.85 0.86 -8.65
C GLU A 28 -2.86 1.47 -9.65
N THR A 29 -1.71 1.97 -9.18
CA THR A 29 -0.75 2.66 -10.06
C THR A 29 0.71 2.32 -9.76
N GLY A 30 0.98 1.36 -8.87
CA GLY A 30 2.34 0.95 -8.55
C GLY A 30 2.95 0.10 -9.67
N GLY A 31 4.27 0.12 -9.76
CA GLY A 31 5.04 -0.81 -10.57
C GLY A 31 5.42 -2.05 -9.77
N PHE A 32 6.26 -2.88 -10.39
CA PHE A 32 6.71 -4.14 -9.80
C PHE A 32 7.43 -3.95 -8.45
N GLU A 33 8.29 -2.94 -8.34
CA GLU A 33 9.04 -2.64 -7.12
C GLU A 33 8.12 -2.23 -5.95
N GLU A 34 7.09 -1.42 -6.21
CA GLU A 34 6.11 -1.05 -5.19
C GLU A 34 5.33 -2.27 -4.70
N ILE A 35 5.02 -3.21 -5.59
CA ILE A 35 4.32 -4.45 -5.24
C ILE A 35 5.21 -5.36 -4.38
N LEU A 36 6.47 -5.55 -4.76
CA LEU A 36 7.43 -6.29 -3.94
C LEU A 36 7.64 -5.64 -2.57
N TRP A 37 7.61 -4.32 -2.51
CA TRP A 37 7.75 -3.60 -1.26
C TRP A 37 6.52 -3.78 -0.36
N ILE A 38 5.28 -3.64 -0.86
CA ILE A 38 4.10 -3.83 -0.02
C ILE A 38 3.98 -5.28 0.49
N GLN A 39 4.43 -6.28 -0.28
CA GLN A 39 4.47 -7.68 0.16
C GLN A 39 5.45 -7.92 1.31
N LYS A 40 6.52 -7.13 1.41
CA LYS A 40 7.48 -7.19 2.54
C LYS A 40 6.97 -6.46 3.79
N VAL A 41 6.15 -5.44 3.61
CA VAL A 41 5.72 -4.54 4.69
C VAL A 41 4.38 -4.97 5.31
N TYR A 42 3.45 -5.49 4.50
CA TYR A 42 2.11 -5.84 4.93
C TYR A 42 1.84 -7.32 4.74
N PRO A 43 1.03 -7.93 5.63
CA PRO A 43 0.68 -9.33 5.48
C PRO A 43 -0.22 -9.53 4.25
N ALA A 44 -0.04 -10.65 3.55
CA ALA A 44 -0.71 -10.93 2.28
C ALA A 44 -2.25 -10.85 2.38
N ASN A 45 -2.83 -11.31 3.49
CA ASN A 45 -4.28 -11.23 3.71
C ASN A 45 -4.80 -9.79 3.73
N LEU A 46 -4.06 -8.84 4.32
CA LEU A 46 -4.44 -7.43 4.33
C LEU A 46 -4.36 -6.80 2.93
N ILE A 47 -3.35 -7.20 2.14
CA ILE A 47 -3.21 -6.75 0.75
C ILE A 47 -4.40 -7.25 -0.08
N MET A 48 -4.73 -8.54 0.02
CA MET A 48 -5.84 -9.17 -0.69
C MET A 48 -7.20 -8.59 -0.26
N GLU A 49 -7.43 -8.43 1.05
CA GLU A 49 -8.66 -7.80 1.57
C GLU A 49 -8.80 -6.37 1.04
N THR A 50 -7.71 -5.59 1.02
CA THR A 50 -7.73 -4.22 0.50
C THR A 50 -8.01 -4.21 -1.01
N CYS A 51 -7.40 -5.12 -1.77
CA CYS A 51 -7.64 -5.28 -3.20
C CYS A 51 -9.13 -5.55 -3.48
N GLU A 52 -9.72 -6.52 -2.80
CA GLU A 52 -11.10 -6.93 -3.04
C GLU A 52 -12.12 -5.90 -2.55
N THR A 53 -11.91 -5.30 -1.37
CA THR A 53 -12.91 -4.43 -0.73
C THR A 53 -12.79 -2.96 -1.12
N SER A 54 -11.63 -2.49 -1.60
CA SER A 54 -11.46 -1.07 -1.91
C SER A 54 -12.27 -0.65 -3.14
N ARG A 55 -12.93 0.51 -3.04
CA ARG A 55 -13.59 1.19 -4.18
C ARG A 55 -12.62 2.03 -5.00
N LYS A 56 -11.39 2.23 -4.52
CA LYS A 56 -10.35 3.02 -5.20
C LYS A 56 -9.43 2.18 -6.09
N VAL A 57 -9.46 0.86 -5.93
CA VAL A 57 -8.83 -0.09 -6.85
C VAL A 57 -9.87 -0.44 -7.92
N SER A 58 -9.54 -0.20 -9.18
CA SER A 58 -10.46 -0.43 -10.29
C SER A 58 -10.76 -1.92 -10.47
N GLN A 59 -11.91 -2.27 -11.05
CA GLN A 59 -12.26 -3.67 -11.30
C GLN A 59 -11.23 -4.37 -12.20
N LYS A 60 -10.61 -3.62 -13.13
CA LYS A 60 -9.52 -4.12 -13.98
C LYS A 60 -8.31 -4.52 -13.15
N SER A 61 -7.84 -3.64 -12.25
CA SER A 61 -6.73 -3.92 -11.35
C SER A 61 -7.05 -5.12 -10.45
N LYS A 62 -8.26 -5.17 -9.86
CA LYS A 62 -8.69 -6.31 -9.03
C LYS A 62 -8.61 -7.64 -9.76
N ASN A 63 -9.14 -7.69 -10.99
CA ASN A 63 -9.10 -8.91 -11.80
C ASN A 63 -7.65 -9.35 -12.08
N PHE A 64 -6.76 -8.41 -12.40
CA PHE A 64 -5.35 -8.70 -12.62
C PHE A 64 -4.70 -9.27 -11.35
N TRP A 65 -4.86 -8.58 -10.22
CA TRP A 65 -4.25 -9.02 -8.96
C TRP A 65 -4.83 -10.32 -8.45
N ARG A 66 -6.11 -10.59 -8.67
CA ARG A 66 -6.70 -11.88 -8.32
C ARG A 66 -5.99 -13.00 -9.06
N VAL A 67 -5.81 -12.90 -10.37
CA VAL A 67 -5.05 -13.91 -11.13
C VAL A 67 -3.61 -14.02 -10.62
N TRP A 68 -2.93 -12.89 -10.42
CA TRP A 68 -1.56 -12.85 -9.94
C TRP A 68 -1.38 -13.57 -8.59
N PHE A 69 -2.28 -13.33 -7.64
CA PHE A 69 -2.20 -13.89 -6.27
C PHE A 69 -2.83 -15.28 -6.13
N ASP A 70 -3.73 -15.67 -7.02
CA ASP A 70 -4.43 -16.97 -6.99
C ASP A 70 -3.64 -18.05 -7.77
N GLU A 71 -2.97 -17.70 -8.86
CA GLU A 71 -2.11 -18.63 -9.62
C GLU A 71 -0.69 -18.77 -9.06
N GLY A 72 -0.29 -17.88 -8.14
CA GLY A 72 1.08 -17.79 -7.63
C GLY A 72 1.15 -17.60 -6.12
N ALA A 73 0.85 -18.63 -5.34
CA ALA A 73 1.45 -18.78 -4.01
C ALA A 73 2.94 -19.14 -4.19
N HIS A 74 3.75 -18.13 -4.52
CA HIS A 74 5.21 -18.22 -4.61
C HIS A 74 5.85 -17.48 -3.42
#